data_AF-A0A0B4H5L6-F1
#
_entry.id   AF-A0A0B4H5L6-F1
#
_cell.length_a   1.000
_cell.length_b   1.000
_cell.length_c   1.000
_cell.angle_alpha   90.00
_cell.angle_beta   90.00
_cell.angle_gamma   90.00
#
_symmetry.space_group_name_H-M   'P 1'
#
loop_
_entity.id
_entity.type
_entity.pdbx_description
1 polymer ?
#
loop_
_entity_poly.entity_id
_entity_poly.type
_entity_poly.pdbx_seq_one_letter_code
_entity_poly.pdbx_strand_id
1 'polypeptide(L)'
;MAPSHSASKRKAGEAPISPPPIKRSLQSTTTKSAVANFFTPTSQKPKDRTTWSERGPNDDVPATLLVGRYVPEAHNSGQKPRRKIAAFDLDSTLITTSSGKKHASDATDWKWWHPHVPGILQKLYKEKDYQVVILSNQGGMTLHFDPSYKGPKANVQKRVTEFKQKCSAILNSLDIPISVYAATERDIYRKPNTGMWKEVCEDYDIPENEVDLEHSFFVGDAGGRVAGLSGSGSEGLVAKAKDFSCSDRNFAHNAGITYRTPEEYFLGEKPRDFARDFDVAQFPFDEAVSSSEGPSNAFERKNQKDVVLFCGPPGAGKSTFFWRHLRPLGYERVNQDSLKSRDKCLQAARELLSEGSSVAVGGCASRSRLLCYKELTKVLDNTNADPETRALWVDIASKAKVPIRCVWFKTPLHICEHNDAVRAHNQSLNPEARQRLPKLAFTGFASRYKAPQIKEGFQDIVELEFKFLGTKKEHDIWARYWA
;
A
#
# COMPACT_ATOMS: atom_id res chain seq x y z
N MET A 1 38.49 19.03 71.86
CA MET A 1 39.88 19.29 71.42
C MET A 1 40.36 18.09 70.64
N ALA A 2 40.77 18.27 69.38
CA ALA A 2 41.69 17.34 68.71
C ALA A 2 43.11 17.54 69.31
N PRO A 3 44.10 16.62 69.18
CA PRO A 3 44.70 16.31 67.87
C PRO A 3 45.41 14.93 67.64
N SER A 4 45.64 14.68 66.34
CA SER A 4 46.70 13.93 65.61
C SER A 4 47.44 12.68 66.16
N HIS A 5 47.44 11.62 65.34
CA HIS A 5 48.54 10.65 65.16
C HIS A 5 48.55 10.15 63.69
N SER A 6 49.50 10.56 62.86
CA SER A 6 50.83 9.97 62.58
C SER A 6 50.81 8.76 61.63
N ALA A 7 51.41 8.96 60.46
CA ALA A 7 51.66 7.97 59.42
C ALA A 7 52.70 6.92 59.84
N SER A 8 52.52 5.67 59.40
CA SER A 8 53.60 4.69 59.30
C SER A 8 53.57 3.98 57.94
N LYS A 9 54.73 3.99 57.27
CA LYS A 9 55.01 3.40 55.96
C LYS A 9 55.19 1.87 56.08
N ARG A 10 54.70 1.08 55.11
CA ARG A 10 55.39 -0.15 54.65
C ARG A 10 55.29 -0.35 53.14
N LYS A 11 56.38 -0.92 52.64
CA LYS A 11 56.90 -1.06 51.27
C LYS A 11 55.96 -1.69 50.24
N ALA A 12 56.07 -1.19 49.01
CA ALA A 12 55.51 -1.78 47.80
C ALA A 12 56.28 -3.04 47.39
N GLY A 13 55.56 -4.13 47.11
CA GLY A 13 56.07 -5.31 46.42
C GLY A 13 55.87 -5.17 44.92
N GLU A 14 56.90 -5.52 44.16
CA GLU A 14 56.92 -5.58 42.70
C GLU A 14 55.97 -6.69 42.19
N ALA A 15 55.06 -6.32 41.29
CA ALA A 15 54.29 -7.24 40.47
C ALA A 15 54.55 -6.93 38.99
N PRO A 16 54.63 -7.95 38.11
CA PRO A 16 55.15 -7.81 36.75
C PRO A 16 54.20 -7.01 35.84
N ILE A 17 54.80 -6.14 35.03
CA ILE A 17 54.11 -5.28 34.05
C ILE A 17 53.64 -6.15 32.88
N SER A 18 52.32 -6.28 32.72
CA SER A 18 51.70 -6.89 31.52
C SER A 18 52.02 -6.08 30.26
N PRO A 19 52.29 -6.72 29.10
CA PRO A 19 52.52 -5.99 27.86
C PRO A 19 51.24 -5.29 27.38
N PRO A 20 51.36 -4.13 26.69
CA PRO A 20 50.20 -3.35 26.27
C PRO A 20 49.34 -4.13 25.25
N PRO A 21 48.01 -3.95 25.26
CA PRO A 21 47.11 -4.66 24.35
C PRO A 21 47.39 -4.26 22.90
N ILE A 22 47.55 -5.28 22.05
CA ILE A 22 47.70 -5.13 20.60
C ILE A 22 46.46 -4.41 20.06
N LYS A 23 46.65 -3.21 19.49
CA LYS A 23 45.58 -2.45 18.83
C LYS A 23 45.00 -3.29 17.69
N ARG A 24 43.81 -3.87 17.90
CA ARG A 24 42.97 -4.35 16.80
C ARG A 24 42.57 -3.13 15.96
N SER A 25 43.13 -3.05 14.75
CA SER A 25 42.68 -2.12 13.72
C SER A 25 41.24 -2.47 13.35
N LEU A 26 40.28 -1.69 13.85
CA LEU A 26 38.94 -1.63 13.28
C LEU A 26 39.08 -1.02 11.88
N GLN A 27 39.00 -1.86 10.86
CA GLN A 27 38.89 -1.37 9.49
C GLN A 27 37.57 -0.61 9.36
N SER A 28 37.68 0.72 9.37
CA SER A 28 36.61 1.64 9.06
C SER A 28 35.99 1.28 7.70
N THR A 29 34.69 0.99 7.67
CA THR A 29 33.90 0.76 6.45
C THR A 29 33.60 2.04 5.68
N THR A 30 34.12 3.18 6.12
CA THR A 30 33.94 4.47 5.47
C THR A 30 34.93 4.59 4.32
N THR A 31 34.43 4.76 3.09
CA THR A 31 35.28 5.00 1.91
C THR A 31 36.14 6.25 2.16
N LYS A 32 37.39 6.27 1.65
CA LYS A 32 38.28 7.45 1.78
C LYS A 32 37.61 8.74 1.28
N SER A 33 36.73 8.64 0.29
CA SER A 33 35.92 9.75 -0.22
C SER A 33 34.84 10.23 0.77
N ALA A 34 34.17 9.33 1.49
CA ALA A 34 33.17 9.69 2.49
C ALA A 34 33.79 10.35 3.73
N VAL A 35 34.99 9.92 4.16
CA VAL A 35 35.73 10.61 5.24
C VAL A 35 36.20 11.99 4.78
N ALA A 36 36.70 12.12 3.55
CA ALA A 36 37.15 13.41 3.00
C ALA A 36 36.00 14.43 2.89
N ASN A 37 34.80 14.00 2.46
CA ASN A 37 33.61 14.84 2.35
C ASN A 37 33.10 15.39 3.69
N PHE A 38 33.42 14.72 4.82
CA PHE A 38 33.02 15.17 6.15
C PHE A 38 33.82 16.39 6.62
N PHE A 39 35.09 16.49 6.23
CA PHE A 39 36.00 17.58 6.62
C PHE A 39 36.11 18.71 5.58
N THR A 40 35.51 18.57 4.39
CA THR A 40 35.51 19.64 3.38
C THR A 40 34.61 20.82 3.78
N PRO A 41 35.12 22.07 3.71
CA PRO A 41 34.32 23.29 3.89
C PRO A 41 33.10 23.31 2.97
N THR A 42 31.98 23.90 3.41
CA THR A 42 30.73 23.94 2.64
C THR A 42 30.89 24.54 1.24
N SER A 43 31.86 25.44 1.04
CA SER A 43 32.19 26.01 -0.28
C SER A 43 32.91 25.05 -1.24
N GLN A 44 33.47 23.96 -0.73
CA GLN A 44 34.20 22.92 -1.49
C GLN A 44 33.44 21.58 -1.54
N LYS A 45 32.29 21.47 -0.86
CA LYS A 45 31.45 20.28 -0.97
C LYS A 45 30.97 20.15 -2.42
N PRO A 46 30.94 18.92 -2.99
CA PRO A 46 30.36 18.70 -4.30
C PRO A 46 28.97 19.34 -4.34
N LYS A 47 28.70 20.16 -5.37
CA LYS A 47 27.33 20.66 -5.61
C LYS A 47 26.40 19.46 -5.63
N ASP A 48 25.28 19.52 -4.92
CA ASP A 48 24.29 18.43 -4.97
C ASP A 48 23.87 18.25 -6.44
N ARG A 49 24.24 17.10 -7.02
CA ARG A 49 23.95 16.76 -8.41
C ARG A 49 22.61 16.03 -8.56
N THR A 50 21.82 16.01 -7.49
CA THR A 50 20.48 15.45 -7.48
C THR A 50 19.47 16.52 -7.89
N THR A 51 18.78 16.31 -9.00
CA THR A 51 17.64 17.13 -9.39
C THR A 51 16.35 16.52 -8.85
N TRP A 52 15.50 17.35 -8.25
CA TRP A 52 14.23 16.91 -7.67
C TRP A 52 13.08 17.39 -8.53
N SER A 53 12.11 16.51 -8.78
CA SER A 53 10.87 16.84 -9.46
C SER A 53 9.70 16.09 -8.84
N GLU A 54 8.49 16.56 -9.10
CA GLU A 54 7.25 16.02 -8.53
C GLU A 54 6.33 15.57 -9.68
N ARG A 55 5.54 14.51 -9.46
CA ARG A 55 4.61 13.92 -10.44
C ARG A 55 3.25 13.67 -9.80
N GLY A 56 2.19 14.00 -10.54
CA GLY A 56 0.81 13.74 -10.16
C GLY A 56 0.24 12.58 -10.95
N PRO A 57 -0.72 11.81 -10.39
CA PRO A 57 -1.36 10.70 -11.10
C PRO A 57 -2.03 11.09 -12.43
N ASN A 58 -2.39 12.37 -12.58
CA ASN A 58 -2.83 13.04 -13.78
C ASN A 58 -2.72 14.56 -13.59
N ASP A 59 -2.98 15.32 -14.65
CA ASP A 59 -2.85 16.80 -14.68
C ASP A 59 -3.74 17.53 -13.67
N ASP A 60 -4.84 16.92 -13.24
CA ASP A 60 -5.83 17.52 -12.33
C ASP A 60 -5.62 17.15 -10.85
N VAL A 61 -4.69 16.23 -10.56
CA VAL A 61 -4.41 15.75 -9.21
C VAL A 61 -3.05 16.25 -8.74
N PRO A 62 -2.95 16.87 -7.54
CA PRO A 62 -1.67 17.32 -7.00
C PRO A 62 -0.61 16.23 -6.99
N ALA A 63 0.67 16.62 -7.08
CA ALA A 63 1.75 15.65 -7.10
C ALA A 63 1.83 14.83 -5.80
N THR A 64 2.04 13.53 -5.98
CA THR A 64 2.11 12.53 -4.91
C THR A 64 3.31 11.59 -5.06
N LEU A 65 4.11 11.80 -6.10
CA LEU A 65 5.37 11.12 -6.33
C LEU A 65 6.49 12.15 -6.36
N LEU A 66 7.49 11.95 -5.49
CA LEU A 66 8.73 12.72 -5.49
C LEU A 66 9.82 11.92 -6.18
N VAL A 67 10.47 12.52 -7.18
CA VAL A 67 11.54 11.91 -7.97
C VAL A 67 12.84 12.67 -7.75
N GLY A 68 13.89 11.97 -7.34
CA GLY A 68 15.26 12.49 -7.25
C GLY A 68 16.16 11.81 -8.26
N ARG A 69 16.69 12.55 -9.24
CA ARG A 69 17.57 12.01 -10.29
C ARG A 69 19.00 12.50 -10.05
N TYR A 70 19.92 11.56 -9.87
CA TYR A 70 21.33 11.84 -9.69
C TYR A 70 22.11 11.52 -10.96
N VAL A 71 22.96 12.47 -11.38
CA VAL A 71 23.85 12.31 -12.54
C VAL A 71 25.28 12.64 -12.12
N PRO A 72 26.24 11.70 -12.19
CA PRO A 72 27.66 11.95 -11.95
C PRO A 72 28.26 13.03 -12.86
N GLU A 73 29.44 13.53 -12.50
CA GLU A 73 30.16 14.51 -13.33
C GLU A 73 30.62 13.96 -14.67
N ALA A 74 31.17 12.74 -14.67
CA ALA A 74 31.68 12.08 -15.87
C ALA A 74 30.58 11.34 -16.68
N HIS A 75 29.32 11.77 -16.61
CA HIS A 75 28.22 11.08 -17.29
C HIS A 75 28.16 11.40 -18.78
N ASN A 76 28.20 10.37 -19.62
CA ASN A 76 27.97 10.50 -21.05
C ASN A 76 26.46 10.38 -21.37
N SER A 77 25.83 11.50 -21.76
CA SER A 77 24.41 11.58 -22.08
C SER A 77 24.00 10.84 -23.37
N GLY A 78 24.95 10.36 -24.18
CA GLY A 78 24.68 9.62 -25.42
C GLY A 78 24.55 8.10 -25.27
N GLN A 79 24.47 7.55 -24.06
CA GLN A 79 24.27 6.11 -23.87
C GLN A 79 22.86 5.68 -24.27
N LYS A 80 22.76 4.54 -24.98
CA LYS A 80 21.48 3.92 -25.30
C LYS A 80 20.73 3.53 -24.01
N PRO A 81 19.38 3.53 -24.03
CA PRO A 81 18.57 3.04 -22.91
C PRO A 81 18.95 1.62 -22.51
N ARG A 82 19.11 1.38 -21.21
CA ARG A 82 19.43 0.06 -20.64
C ARG A 82 18.13 -0.69 -20.39
N ARG A 83 17.90 -1.78 -21.11
CA ARG A 83 16.62 -2.53 -21.08
C ARG A 83 16.45 -3.41 -19.84
N LYS A 84 17.52 -3.66 -19.08
CA LYS A 84 17.48 -4.42 -17.82
C LYS A 84 17.39 -3.47 -16.65
N ILE A 85 16.37 -3.63 -15.80
CA ILE A 85 16.15 -2.75 -14.65
C ILE A 85 16.42 -3.53 -13.36
N ALA A 86 17.31 -2.99 -12.53
CA ALA A 86 17.55 -3.45 -11.17
C ALA A 86 16.90 -2.44 -10.21
N ALA A 87 15.71 -2.79 -9.74
CA ALA A 87 14.93 -1.96 -8.84
C ALA A 87 15.10 -2.39 -7.39
N PHE A 88 15.20 -1.42 -6.49
CA PHE A 88 15.43 -1.66 -5.07
C PHE A 88 14.43 -0.86 -4.23
N ASP A 89 13.92 -1.44 -3.15
CA ASP A 89 13.39 -0.63 -2.05
C ASP A 89 14.53 0.10 -1.32
N LEU A 90 14.20 1.14 -0.54
CA LEU A 90 15.16 1.94 0.19
C LEU A 90 15.36 1.44 1.64
N ASP A 91 14.34 1.61 2.48
CA ASP A 91 14.44 1.48 3.93
C ASP A 91 14.36 0.00 4.33
N SER A 92 15.35 -0.50 5.08
CA SER A 92 15.57 -1.93 5.40
C SER A 92 16.00 -2.81 4.22
N THR A 93 16.31 -2.20 3.07
CA THR A 93 16.79 -2.90 1.86
C THR A 93 18.18 -2.42 1.47
N LEU A 94 18.32 -1.15 1.09
CA LEU A 94 19.62 -0.54 0.79
C LEU A 94 20.23 0.07 2.04
N ILE A 95 19.40 0.63 2.91
CA ILE A 95 19.81 1.30 4.14
C ILE A 95 19.07 0.74 5.35
N THR A 96 19.62 0.98 6.54
CA THR A 96 18.93 0.81 7.82
C THR A 96 19.25 2.00 8.72
N THR A 97 18.53 2.18 9.82
CA THR A 97 18.81 3.27 10.76
C THR A 97 20.14 3.04 11.47
N SER A 98 20.90 4.11 11.68
CA SER A 98 22.13 4.03 12.46
C SER A 98 21.81 3.98 13.97
N SER A 99 20.69 4.56 14.37
CA SER A 99 20.16 4.54 15.74
C SER A 99 19.56 3.22 16.19
N GLY A 100 19.25 2.31 15.26
CA GLY A 100 18.54 1.05 15.53
C GLY A 100 17.03 1.21 15.75
N LYS A 101 16.48 2.43 15.63
CA LYS A 101 15.02 2.65 15.65
C LYS A 101 14.36 2.14 14.38
N LYS A 102 13.08 1.80 14.46
CA LYS A 102 12.29 1.38 13.28
C LYS A 102 12.20 2.46 12.20
N HIS A 103 12.16 3.73 12.60
CA HIS A 103 12.10 4.87 11.69
C HIS A 103 13.24 5.83 11.99
N ALA A 104 13.83 6.40 10.94
CA ALA A 104 14.91 7.37 11.05
C ALA A 104 14.45 8.61 11.84
N SER A 105 15.32 9.09 12.72
CA SER A 105 15.06 10.26 13.57
C SER A 105 15.25 11.58 12.81
N ASP A 106 16.15 11.59 11.84
CA ASP A 106 16.53 12.74 11.01
C ASP A 106 17.18 12.27 9.69
N ALA A 107 17.71 13.21 8.89
CA ALA A 107 18.32 12.93 7.60
C ALA A 107 19.65 12.15 7.65
N THR A 108 20.32 12.09 8.81
CA THR A 108 21.63 11.41 8.97
C THR A 108 21.52 10.09 9.72
N ASP A 109 20.36 9.77 10.27
CA ASP A 109 20.03 8.48 10.91
C ASP A 109 19.85 7.35 9.87
N TRP A 110 20.90 7.08 9.11
CA TRP A 110 20.98 5.96 8.19
C TRP A 110 22.42 5.42 8.11
N LYS A 111 22.52 4.15 7.74
CA LYS A 111 23.75 3.48 7.33
C LYS A 111 23.40 2.48 6.22
N TRP A 112 24.39 2.07 5.44
CA TRP A 112 24.20 0.95 4.51
C TRP A 112 23.70 -0.28 5.25
N TRP A 113 22.70 -0.95 4.66
CA TRP A 113 22.13 -2.18 5.21
C TRP A 113 23.22 -3.25 5.35
N HIS A 114 24.11 -3.35 4.36
CA HIS A 114 25.31 -4.18 4.40
C HIS A 114 26.48 -3.50 3.66
N PRO A 115 27.76 -3.69 4.07
CA PRO A 115 28.93 -3.08 3.41
C PRO A 115 29.07 -3.37 1.91
N HIS A 116 28.50 -4.49 1.43
CA HIS A 116 28.54 -4.87 0.01
C HIS A 116 27.57 -4.09 -0.87
N VAL A 117 26.54 -3.44 -0.31
CA VAL A 117 25.46 -2.80 -1.07
C VAL A 117 26.00 -1.81 -2.12
N PRO A 118 26.86 -0.83 -1.78
CA PRO A 118 27.32 0.17 -2.75
C PRO A 118 28.10 -0.45 -3.91
N GLY A 119 29.01 -1.37 -3.60
CA GLY A 119 29.83 -2.06 -4.60
C GLY A 119 28.98 -2.90 -5.55
N ILE A 120 27.93 -3.56 -5.06
CA ILE A 120 27.02 -4.34 -5.90
C ILE A 120 26.21 -3.45 -6.83
N LEU A 121 25.65 -2.33 -6.33
CA LEU A 121 24.90 -1.37 -7.15
C LEU A 121 25.77 -0.73 -8.24
N GLN A 122 27.01 -0.36 -7.89
CA GLN A 122 27.97 0.16 -8.86
C GLN A 122 28.29 -0.86 -9.96
N LYS A 123 28.51 -2.14 -9.60
CA LYS A 123 28.77 -3.21 -10.58
C LYS A 123 27.57 -3.46 -11.50
N LEU A 124 26.34 -3.40 -10.98
CA LEU A 124 25.14 -3.55 -11.80
C LEU A 124 25.11 -2.53 -12.94
N TYR A 125 25.36 -1.26 -12.62
CA TYR A 125 25.36 -0.20 -13.61
C TYR A 125 26.59 -0.24 -14.54
N LYS A 126 27.79 -0.33 -13.96
CA LYS A 126 29.06 -0.16 -14.70
C LYS A 126 29.45 -1.38 -15.52
N GLU A 127 29.13 -2.59 -15.04
CA GLU A 127 29.66 -3.85 -15.61
C GLU A 127 28.55 -4.73 -16.20
N LYS A 128 27.34 -4.72 -15.61
CA LYS A 128 26.27 -5.67 -15.97
C LYS A 128 25.16 -5.09 -16.84
N ASP A 129 25.28 -3.83 -17.22
CA ASP A 129 24.33 -3.14 -18.08
C ASP A 129 22.89 -3.04 -17.52
N TYR A 130 22.77 -2.72 -16.23
CA TYR A 130 21.48 -2.46 -15.59
C TYR A 130 21.20 -0.96 -15.43
N GLN A 131 19.97 -0.55 -15.69
CA GLN A 131 19.44 0.68 -15.11
C GLN A 131 19.11 0.42 -13.63
N VAL A 132 19.81 1.11 -12.73
CA VAL A 132 19.58 0.98 -11.28
C VAL A 132 18.60 2.06 -10.85
N VAL A 133 17.56 1.67 -10.10
CA VAL A 133 16.54 2.60 -9.58
C VAL A 133 16.12 2.23 -8.17
N ILE A 134 15.62 3.22 -7.41
CA ILE A 134 15.10 3.03 -6.05
C ILE A 134 13.61 3.37 -6.05
N LEU A 135 12.74 2.44 -5.64
CA LEU A 135 11.29 2.63 -5.59
C LEU A 135 10.80 2.45 -4.15
N SER A 136 10.32 3.53 -3.52
CA SER A 136 10.06 3.55 -2.08
C SER A 136 8.67 4.11 -1.73
N ASN A 137 7.99 3.45 -0.79
CA ASN A 137 6.71 3.92 -0.25
C ASN A 137 6.95 4.85 0.95
N GLN A 138 6.73 6.16 0.80
CA GLN A 138 7.03 7.19 1.80
C GLN A 138 5.76 7.89 2.33
N GLY A 139 4.81 7.09 2.84
CA GLY A 139 3.49 7.57 3.31
C GLY A 139 3.49 8.47 4.56
N GLY A 140 4.66 8.78 5.11
CA GLY A 140 4.83 9.74 6.21
C GLY A 140 5.16 11.16 5.75
N MET A 141 5.30 11.35 4.43
CA MET A 141 5.54 12.63 3.76
C MET A 141 4.25 13.14 3.11
N THR A 142 4.13 14.45 2.93
CA THR A 142 3.06 15.08 2.17
C THR A 142 3.70 16.20 1.34
N LEU A 143 3.55 16.13 0.02
CA LEU A 143 4.15 17.11 -0.90
C LEU A 143 3.29 18.38 -1.00
N HIS A 144 1.98 18.19 -1.10
CA HIS A 144 1.01 19.28 -1.14
C HIS A 144 -0.08 19.07 -0.10
N PHE A 145 -0.41 20.13 0.62
CA PHE A 145 -1.48 20.11 1.62
C PHE A 145 -2.80 20.55 0.99
N ASP A 146 -3.86 19.80 1.27
CA ASP A 146 -5.22 20.25 0.98
C ASP A 146 -5.50 21.62 1.66
N PRO A 147 -6.24 22.54 1.03
CA PRO A 147 -6.60 23.83 1.62
C PRO A 147 -7.28 23.71 2.98
N SER A 148 -8.01 22.61 3.24
CA SER A 148 -8.69 22.30 4.49
C SER A 148 -7.80 21.66 5.56
N TYR A 149 -6.53 21.38 5.27
CA TYR A 149 -5.61 20.74 6.21
C TYR A 149 -5.25 21.68 7.39
N LYS A 150 -5.61 21.24 8.60
CA LYS A 150 -5.41 21.99 9.87
C LYS A 150 -4.25 21.48 10.74
N GLY A 151 -3.49 20.48 10.29
CA GLY A 151 -2.39 19.89 11.05
C GLY A 151 -1.09 20.70 11.01
N PRO A 152 -0.03 20.27 11.74
CA PRO A 152 1.24 20.97 11.81
C PRO A 152 2.06 20.81 10.51
N LYS A 153 1.82 21.69 9.53
CA LYS A 153 2.45 21.66 8.20
C LYS A 153 3.98 21.66 8.25
N ALA A 154 4.58 22.44 9.15
CA ALA A 154 6.04 22.57 9.25
C ALA A 154 6.75 21.23 9.53
N ASN A 155 6.22 20.41 10.44
CA ASN A 155 6.82 19.11 10.79
C ASN A 155 6.73 18.12 9.63
N VAL A 156 5.64 18.13 8.88
CA VAL A 156 5.45 17.24 7.74
C VAL A 156 6.34 17.69 6.57
N GLN A 157 6.44 18.99 6.31
CA GLN A 157 7.34 19.53 5.28
C GLN A 157 8.81 19.26 5.62
N LYS A 158 9.18 19.32 6.91
CA LYS A 158 10.53 18.98 7.39
C LYS A 158 10.93 17.57 6.95
N ARG A 159 10.03 16.60 7.01
CA ARG A 159 10.29 15.21 6.58
C ARG A 159 10.62 15.11 5.09
N VAL A 160 9.98 15.91 4.24
CA VAL A 160 10.31 15.97 2.80
C VAL A 160 11.74 16.49 2.62
N THR A 161 12.11 17.56 3.32
CA THR A 161 13.46 18.11 3.27
C THR A 161 14.51 17.13 3.78
N GLU A 162 14.25 16.48 4.91
CA GLU A 162 15.14 15.46 5.49
C GLU A 162 15.28 14.25 4.57
N PHE A 163 14.20 13.82 3.92
CA PHE A 163 14.24 12.74 2.94
C PHE A 163 15.07 13.11 1.71
N LYS A 164 14.91 14.34 1.19
CA LYS A 164 15.73 14.84 0.07
C LYS A 164 17.22 14.83 0.45
N GLN A 165 17.56 15.35 1.64
CA GLN A 165 18.94 15.34 2.14
C GLN A 165 19.51 13.93 2.31
N LYS A 166 18.73 13.01 2.90
CA LYS A 166 19.09 11.60 3.06
C LYS A 166 19.39 10.95 1.70
N CYS A 167 18.47 11.09 0.75
CA CYS A 167 18.61 10.51 -0.58
C CYS A 167 19.79 11.13 -1.35
N SER A 168 19.94 12.47 -1.36
CA SER A 168 21.09 13.11 -1.99
C SER A 168 22.39 12.55 -1.45
N ALA A 169 22.54 12.35 -0.13
CA ALA A 169 23.75 11.75 0.45
C ALA A 169 23.99 10.30 -0.04
N ILE A 170 22.94 9.49 -0.09
CA ILE A 170 22.99 8.10 -0.59
C ILE A 170 23.40 8.07 -2.06
N LEU A 171 22.72 8.82 -2.93
CA LEU A 171 22.98 8.82 -4.37
C LEU A 171 24.39 9.35 -4.70
N ASN A 172 24.82 10.41 -4.02
CA ASN A 172 26.19 10.93 -4.13
C ASN A 172 27.24 9.87 -3.73
N SER A 173 26.96 9.04 -2.72
CA SER A 173 27.91 8.00 -2.30
C SER A 173 27.97 6.79 -3.24
N LEU A 174 26.91 6.54 -4.02
CA LEU A 174 26.90 5.51 -5.07
C LEU A 174 27.63 5.97 -6.33
N ASP A 175 27.58 7.26 -6.65
CA ASP A 175 28.28 7.90 -7.78
C ASP A 175 28.07 7.14 -9.12
N ILE A 176 26.80 6.83 -9.40
CA ILE A 176 26.30 6.25 -10.65
C ILE A 176 25.00 6.95 -11.03
N PRO A 177 24.62 7.02 -12.31
CA PRO A 177 23.30 7.50 -12.71
C PRO A 177 22.20 6.64 -12.11
N ILE A 178 21.39 7.26 -11.24
CA ILE A 178 20.37 6.58 -10.46
C ILE A 178 19.24 7.55 -10.13
N SER A 179 18.01 7.04 -10.12
CA SER A 179 16.83 7.77 -9.70
C SER A 179 16.17 7.11 -8.50
N VAL A 180 15.66 7.91 -7.58
CA VAL A 180 14.79 7.51 -6.49
C VAL A 180 13.37 8.03 -6.74
N TYR A 181 12.40 7.14 -6.62
CA TYR A 181 10.97 7.38 -6.76
C TYR A 181 10.33 7.13 -5.39
N ALA A 182 9.71 8.16 -4.82
CA ALA A 182 9.12 8.12 -3.48
C ALA A 182 7.62 8.42 -3.53
N ALA A 183 6.79 7.37 -3.45
CA ALA A 183 5.34 7.48 -3.42
C ALA A 183 4.85 7.95 -2.05
N THR A 184 4.26 9.15 -1.97
CA THR A 184 3.84 9.75 -0.70
C THR A 184 2.40 9.46 -0.32
N GLU A 185 1.56 9.06 -1.28
CA GLU A 185 0.14 8.78 -1.05
C GLU A 185 -0.21 7.31 -1.35
N ARG A 186 -1.51 6.98 -1.22
CA ARG A 186 -2.08 5.64 -1.47
C ARG A 186 -2.78 5.57 -2.82
N ASP A 187 -2.05 5.89 -3.87
CA ASP A 187 -2.51 5.98 -5.26
C ASP A 187 -1.75 4.99 -6.18
N ILE A 188 -1.80 5.24 -7.49
CA ILE A 188 -1.17 4.43 -8.52
C ILE A 188 0.35 4.26 -8.34
N TYR A 189 1.02 5.17 -7.64
CA TYR A 189 2.48 5.11 -7.43
C TYR A 189 2.86 4.19 -6.27
N ARG A 190 1.95 3.96 -5.32
CA ARG A 190 2.28 3.19 -4.12
C ARG A 190 2.38 1.70 -4.43
N LYS A 191 3.54 1.09 -4.13
CA LYS A 191 3.72 -0.37 -4.21
C LYS A 191 2.62 -1.08 -3.40
N PRO A 192 1.95 -2.10 -3.96
CA PRO A 192 2.34 -2.90 -5.12
C PRO A 192 1.88 -2.38 -6.48
N ASN A 193 1.21 -1.22 -6.56
CA ASN A 193 0.81 -0.64 -7.84
C ASN A 193 2.06 -0.28 -8.67
N THR A 194 1.94 -0.33 -9.99
CA THR A 194 3.08 -0.19 -10.91
C THR A 194 3.33 1.24 -11.41
N GLY A 195 2.70 2.26 -10.83
CA GLY A 195 2.87 3.65 -11.28
C GLY A 195 4.34 4.10 -11.27
N MET A 196 5.09 3.82 -10.20
CA MET A 196 6.54 4.14 -10.19
C MET A 196 7.34 3.40 -11.26
N TRP A 197 6.93 2.18 -11.63
CA TRP A 197 7.59 1.42 -12.70
C TRP A 197 7.39 2.07 -14.07
N LYS A 198 6.19 2.61 -14.33
CA LYS A 198 5.89 3.34 -15.55
C LYS A 198 6.72 4.62 -15.66
N GLU A 199 6.83 5.37 -14.58
CA GLU A 199 7.67 6.58 -14.51
C GLU A 199 9.14 6.25 -14.74
N VAL A 200 9.64 5.10 -14.25
CA VAL A 200 10.99 4.62 -14.57
C VAL A 200 11.14 4.38 -16.07
N CYS A 201 10.19 3.68 -16.68
CA CYS A 201 10.22 3.38 -18.10
C CYS A 201 10.24 4.67 -18.94
N GLU A 202 9.42 5.66 -18.57
CA GLU A 202 9.35 6.96 -19.23
C GLU A 202 10.62 7.80 -19.03
N ASP A 203 11.11 7.96 -17.79
CA ASP A 203 12.28 8.80 -17.47
C ASP A 203 13.60 8.34 -18.12
N TYR A 204 13.66 7.06 -18.51
CA TYR A 204 14.81 6.41 -19.14
C TYR A 204 14.56 6.03 -20.61
N ASP A 205 13.45 6.47 -21.21
CA ASP A 205 13.08 6.21 -22.60
C ASP A 205 13.07 4.69 -22.96
N ILE A 206 12.52 3.87 -22.07
CA ILE A 206 12.36 2.43 -22.24
C ILE A 206 10.87 2.12 -22.37
N PRO A 207 10.34 1.82 -23.58
CA PRO A 207 8.97 1.37 -23.71
C PRO A 207 8.69 0.13 -22.83
N GLU A 208 7.54 0.07 -22.13
CA GLU A 208 7.25 -1.02 -21.17
C GLU A 208 7.34 -2.42 -21.81
N ASN A 209 6.99 -2.54 -23.08
CA ASN A 209 7.06 -3.79 -23.87
C ASN A 209 8.48 -4.15 -24.33
N GLU A 210 9.45 -3.25 -24.17
CA GLU A 210 10.85 -3.42 -24.55
C GLU A 210 11.77 -3.70 -23.35
N VAL A 211 11.23 -3.63 -22.12
CA VAL A 211 11.95 -4.02 -20.91
C VAL A 211 12.24 -5.52 -20.94
N ASP A 212 13.48 -5.89 -20.61
CA ASP A 212 13.87 -7.27 -20.41
C ASP A 212 13.36 -7.73 -19.04
N LEU A 213 12.10 -8.16 -18.98
CA LEU A 213 11.44 -8.58 -17.74
C LEU A 213 12.10 -9.81 -17.11
N GLU A 214 12.63 -10.71 -17.94
CA GLU A 214 13.28 -11.96 -17.50
C GLU A 214 14.54 -11.67 -16.69
N HIS A 215 15.37 -10.71 -17.13
CA HIS A 215 16.61 -10.35 -16.45
C HIS A 215 16.48 -9.15 -15.52
N SER A 216 15.33 -8.50 -15.48
CA SER A 216 15.00 -7.44 -14.52
C SER A 216 14.54 -8.02 -13.19
N PHE A 217 14.77 -7.27 -12.10
CA PHE A 217 14.42 -7.74 -10.77
C PHE A 217 14.14 -6.60 -9.80
N PHE A 218 13.39 -6.93 -8.75
CA PHE A 218 13.13 -6.09 -7.59
C PHE A 218 13.71 -6.71 -6.32
N VAL A 219 14.46 -5.94 -5.55
CA VAL A 219 14.93 -6.31 -4.21
C VAL A 219 14.24 -5.46 -3.17
N GLY A 220 13.62 -6.08 -2.17
CA GLY A 220 12.94 -5.34 -1.09
C GLY A 220 12.65 -6.20 0.14
N ASP A 221 12.53 -5.58 1.31
CA ASP A 221 12.32 -6.28 2.58
C ASP A 221 10.86 -6.67 2.83
N ALA A 222 9.90 -5.98 2.19
CA ALA A 222 8.48 -6.21 2.36
C ALA A 222 8.00 -7.44 1.55
N GLY A 223 8.57 -8.60 1.88
CA GLY A 223 8.43 -9.86 1.17
C GLY A 223 7.38 -10.82 1.72
N GLY A 224 6.66 -10.45 2.77
CA GLY A 224 5.66 -11.32 3.40
C GLY A 224 6.24 -12.51 4.16
N ARG A 225 7.52 -12.48 4.53
CA ARG A 225 8.17 -13.60 5.21
C ARG A 225 7.48 -13.90 6.52
N VAL A 226 7.27 -15.18 6.82
CA VAL A 226 6.67 -15.62 8.08
C VAL A 226 7.71 -15.59 9.21
N ALA A 227 7.23 -15.54 10.46
CA ALA A 227 8.11 -15.65 11.62
C ALA A 227 8.78 -17.03 11.61
N GLY A 228 10.07 -17.08 11.95
CA GLY A 228 10.82 -18.33 11.93
C GLY A 228 12.06 -18.25 12.81
N LEU A 229 12.75 -19.38 12.92
CA LEU A 229 14.04 -19.48 13.60
C LEU A 229 15.13 -19.63 12.54
N SER A 230 16.19 -18.83 12.62
CA SER A 230 17.40 -19.04 11.83
C SER A 230 18.55 -19.45 12.75
N GLY A 231 19.23 -20.54 12.41
CA GLY A 231 20.46 -20.95 13.07
C GLY A 231 21.69 -20.34 12.39
N SER A 232 22.65 -19.87 13.19
CA SER A 232 23.98 -19.46 12.74
C SER A 232 25.00 -20.16 13.62
N GLY A 233 25.50 -21.33 13.17
CA GLY A 233 26.62 -22.02 13.82
C GLY A 233 26.54 -22.07 15.35
N SER A 234 27.69 -21.94 16.01
CA SER A 234 27.88 -22.04 17.47
C SER A 234 27.15 -20.99 18.34
N GLU A 235 26.29 -20.14 17.78
CA GLU A 235 25.65 -19.00 18.49
C GLU A 235 24.13 -19.13 18.71
N GLY A 236 23.55 -20.30 18.47
CA GLY A 236 22.15 -20.60 18.83
C GLY A 236 21.10 -20.11 17.83
N LEU A 237 19.83 -20.37 18.16
CA LEU A 237 18.67 -20.05 17.32
C LEU A 237 18.24 -18.60 17.54
N VAL A 238 18.23 -17.79 16.47
CA VAL A 238 17.73 -16.41 16.51
C VAL A 238 16.33 -16.36 15.90
N ALA A 239 15.37 -15.81 16.65
CA ALA A 239 14.03 -15.58 16.15
C ALA A 239 14.03 -14.44 15.11
N LYS A 240 13.62 -14.75 13.89
CA LYS A 240 13.37 -13.78 12.82
C LYS A 240 11.88 -13.43 12.83
N ALA A 241 11.58 -12.14 12.97
CA ALA A 241 10.22 -11.63 12.92
C ALA A 241 9.58 -11.85 11.53
N LYS A 242 8.24 -11.83 11.49
CA LYS A 242 7.48 -11.74 10.24
C LYS A 242 7.65 -10.36 9.62
N ASP A 243 7.58 -10.28 8.30
CA ASP A 243 7.57 -8.98 7.61
C ASP A 243 6.26 -8.23 7.89
N PHE A 244 6.30 -6.90 7.78
CA PHE A 244 5.14 -6.06 8.02
C PHE A 244 4.13 -6.06 6.87
N SER A 245 4.56 -6.40 5.65
CA SER A 245 3.72 -6.47 4.46
C SER A 245 4.36 -7.31 3.34
N CYS A 246 3.61 -7.53 2.26
CA CYS A 246 4.07 -8.18 1.01
C CYS A 246 4.23 -7.17 -0.15
N SER A 247 4.30 -5.86 0.11
CA SER A 247 4.19 -4.85 -0.96
C SER A 247 5.27 -4.95 -2.03
N ASP A 248 6.49 -5.34 -1.66
CA ASP A 248 7.62 -5.42 -2.59
C ASP A 248 7.53 -6.67 -3.47
N ARG A 249 7.21 -7.82 -2.86
CA ARG A 249 6.95 -9.06 -3.61
C ARG A 249 5.79 -8.89 -4.58
N ASN A 250 4.71 -8.24 -4.12
CA ASN A 250 3.52 -8.02 -4.93
C ASN A 250 3.75 -6.99 -6.03
N PHE A 251 4.58 -5.96 -5.79
CA PHE A 251 5.04 -5.03 -6.83
C PHE A 251 5.77 -5.78 -7.95
N ALA A 252 6.77 -6.59 -7.59
CA ALA A 252 7.55 -7.36 -8.55
C ALA A 252 6.67 -8.31 -9.38
N HIS A 253 5.69 -8.97 -8.74
CA HIS A 253 4.69 -9.78 -9.42
C HIS A 253 3.88 -8.97 -10.44
N ASN A 254 3.38 -7.80 -10.06
CA ASN A 254 2.60 -6.94 -10.95
C ASN A 254 3.42 -6.37 -12.12
N ALA A 255 4.70 -6.08 -11.89
CA ALA A 255 5.63 -5.63 -12.92
C ALA A 255 6.16 -6.78 -13.80
N GLY A 256 5.91 -8.04 -13.43
CA GLY A 256 6.38 -9.21 -14.17
C GLY A 256 7.87 -9.49 -14.05
N ILE A 257 8.51 -9.03 -12.96
CA ILE A 257 9.97 -9.14 -12.73
C ILE A 257 10.29 -10.05 -11.54
N THR A 258 11.52 -10.55 -11.50
CA THR A 258 11.97 -11.43 -10.41
C THR A 258 12.02 -10.68 -9.08
N TYR A 259 11.48 -11.26 -8.01
CA TYR A 259 11.60 -10.72 -6.65
C TYR A 259 12.68 -11.45 -5.84
N ARG A 260 13.46 -10.69 -5.05
CA ARG A 260 14.39 -11.22 -4.04
C ARG A 260 14.37 -10.39 -2.77
N THR A 261 14.70 -10.99 -1.64
CA THR A 261 14.94 -10.25 -0.39
C THR A 261 16.37 -9.70 -0.33
N PRO A 262 16.66 -8.69 0.53
CA PRO A 262 18.02 -8.17 0.69
C PRO A 262 19.03 -9.25 1.07
N GLU A 263 18.65 -10.17 1.95
CA GLU A 263 19.47 -11.28 2.40
C GLU A 263 19.76 -12.28 1.27
N GLU A 264 18.75 -12.65 0.49
CA GLU A 264 18.92 -13.49 -0.70
C GLU A 264 19.86 -12.85 -1.72
N TYR A 265 19.70 -11.54 -1.97
CA TYR A 265 20.41 -10.85 -3.04
C TYR A 265 21.84 -10.46 -2.67
N PHE A 266 22.04 -9.84 -1.50
CA PHE A 266 23.34 -9.29 -1.11
C PHE A 266 24.21 -10.29 -0.33
N LEU A 267 23.61 -11.26 0.35
CA LEU A 267 24.32 -12.24 1.20
C LEU A 267 24.27 -13.66 0.63
N GLY A 268 23.41 -13.93 -0.36
CA GLY A 268 23.23 -15.28 -0.91
C GLY A 268 22.56 -16.23 0.08
N GLU A 269 21.80 -15.70 1.05
CA GLU A 269 21.01 -16.53 1.96
C GLU A 269 19.92 -17.30 1.19
N LYS A 270 19.48 -18.43 1.75
CA LYS A 270 18.35 -19.17 1.21
C LYS A 270 17.05 -18.38 1.40
N PRO A 271 16.11 -18.46 0.45
CA PRO A 271 14.79 -17.85 0.61
C PRO A 271 14.08 -18.34 1.87
N ARG A 272 13.38 -17.42 2.54
CA ARG A 272 12.50 -17.73 3.67
C ARG A 272 11.08 -17.97 3.18
N ASP A 273 10.35 -18.80 3.91
CA ASP A 273 8.92 -19.00 3.69
C ASP A 273 8.17 -17.67 3.82
N PHE A 274 7.16 -17.49 2.97
CA PHE A 274 6.32 -16.31 2.95
C PHE A 274 4.85 -16.70 2.83
N ALA A 275 3.97 -15.81 3.26
CA ALA A 275 2.53 -15.96 3.10
C ALA A 275 1.92 -14.62 2.69
N ARG A 276 0.87 -14.67 1.87
CA ARG A 276 0.04 -13.51 1.55
C ARG A 276 -1.28 -13.62 2.30
N ASP A 277 -1.77 -12.50 2.81
CA ASP A 277 -3.13 -12.43 3.40
C ASP A 277 -4.22 -12.61 2.32
N PHE A 278 -3.89 -12.25 1.07
CA PHE A 278 -4.73 -12.42 -0.11
C PHE A 278 -3.84 -12.84 -1.28
N ASP A 279 -4.20 -13.95 -1.95
CA ASP A 279 -3.50 -14.40 -3.15
C ASP A 279 -4.47 -14.51 -4.34
N VAL A 280 -4.20 -13.73 -5.38
CA VAL A 280 -4.96 -13.71 -6.64
C VAL A 280 -4.98 -15.09 -7.31
N ALA A 281 -3.97 -15.94 -7.07
CA ALA A 281 -3.92 -17.30 -7.60
C ALA A 281 -5.07 -18.19 -7.08
N GLN A 282 -5.69 -17.84 -5.95
CA GLN A 282 -6.87 -18.55 -5.41
C GLN A 282 -8.16 -18.22 -6.17
N PHE A 283 -8.12 -17.26 -7.09
CA PHE A 283 -9.27 -16.76 -7.83
C PHE A 283 -8.99 -16.77 -9.35
N PRO A 284 -8.75 -17.95 -9.95
CA PRO A 284 -8.52 -18.07 -11.39
C PRO A 284 -9.75 -17.61 -12.18
N PHE A 285 -9.53 -17.17 -13.43
CA PHE A 285 -10.63 -16.82 -14.32
C PHE A 285 -11.37 -18.10 -14.73
N ASP A 286 -12.65 -18.19 -14.40
CA ASP A 286 -13.51 -19.28 -14.81
C ASP A 286 -14.27 -18.91 -16.09
N GLU A 287 -13.80 -19.45 -17.22
CA GLU A 287 -14.42 -19.20 -18.53
C GLU A 287 -15.87 -19.74 -18.62
N ALA A 288 -16.19 -20.80 -17.88
CA ALA A 288 -17.53 -21.39 -17.86
C ALA A 288 -18.50 -20.46 -17.13
N VAL A 289 -18.13 -19.92 -15.97
CA VAL A 289 -18.96 -18.95 -15.22
C VAL A 289 -19.17 -17.66 -16.00
N SER A 290 -18.15 -17.17 -16.71
CA SER A 290 -18.26 -15.95 -17.55
C SER A 290 -19.16 -16.13 -18.78
N SER A 291 -19.39 -17.36 -19.24
CA SER A 291 -20.18 -17.66 -20.44
C SER A 291 -21.57 -18.22 -20.13
N SER A 292 -21.75 -18.87 -18.99
CA SER A 292 -23.03 -19.44 -18.55
C SER A 292 -23.90 -18.47 -17.77
N GLU A 293 -23.32 -17.46 -17.11
CA GLU A 293 -24.11 -16.43 -16.41
C GLU A 293 -24.40 -15.25 -17.36
N GLY A 294 -25.48 -15.38 -18.14
CA GLY A 294 -26.37 -14.24 -18.36
C GLY A 294 -26.91 -13.72 -17.00
N PRO A 295 -27.91 -12.84 -16.92
CA PRO A 295 -28.56 -12.54 -15.63
C PRO A 295 -29.33 -13.77 -15.12
N SER A 296 -28.64 -14.84 -14.73
CA SER A 296 -29.21 -16.09 -14.25
C SER A 296 -29.22 -16.10 -12.72
N ASN A 297 -30.44 -16.08 -12.18
CA ASN A 297 -30.93 -16.71 -10.94
C ASN A 297 -30.27 -16.43 -9.58
N ALA A 298 -29.27 -15.55 -9.45
CA ALA A 298 -28.75 -15.18 -8.12
C ALA A 298 -29.81 -14.51 -7.23
N PHE A 299 -30.81 -13.87 -7.86
CA PHE A 299 -31.96 -13.29 -7.17
C PHE A 299 -33.20 -13.33 -8.05
N GLU A 300 -34.26 -13.97 -7.55
CA GLU A 300 -35.55 -14.04 -8.20
C GLU A 300 -36.55 -13.12 -7.50
N ARG A 301 -37.42 -12.46 -8.29
CA ARG A 301 -38.52 -11.65 -7.77
C ARG A 301 -39.62 -12.58 -7.26
N LYS A 302 -39.76 -12.66 -5.93
CA LYS A 302 -40.76 -13.50 -5.26
C LYS A 302 -42.08 -12.77 -4.97
N ASN A 303 -42.04 -11.44 -4.89
CA ASN A 303 -43.19 -10.64 -4.51
C ASN A 303 -43.49 -9.58 -5.58
N GLN A 304 -44.77 -9.22 -5.73
CA GLN A 304 -45.15 -8.07 -6.55
C GLN A 304 -44.57 -6.78 -5.97
N LYS A 305 -44.45 -6.67 -4.64
CA LYS A 305 -43.84 -5.55 -3.95
C LYS A 305 -43.13 -6.01 -2.69
N ASP A 306 -41.85 -5.67 -2.57
CA ASP A 306 -41.04 -5.98 -1.39
C ASP A 306 -39.90 -4.97 -1.20
N VAL A 307 -39.29 -5.05 -0.01
CA VAL A 307 -38.04 -4.35 0.32
C VAL A 307 -36.90 -5.36 0.28
N VAL A 308 -35.82 -5.06 -0.43
CA VAL A 308 -34.61 -5.90 -0.45
C VAL A 308 -33.47 -5.16 0.26
N LEU A 309 -33.02 -5.70 1.39
CA LEU A 309 -31.98 -5.11 2.22
C LEU A 309 -30.63 -5.80 1.98
N PHE A 310 -29.61 -5.03 1.59
CA PHE A 310 -28.26 -5.56 1.45
C PHE A 310 -27.49 -5.52 2.77
N CYS A 311 -26.93 -6.64 3.19
CA CYS A 311 -26.07 -6.76 4.37
C CYS A 311 -24.66 -7.20 3.95
N GLY A 312 -23.63 -6.41 4.26
CA GLY A 312 -22.25 -6.79 3.97
C GLY A 312 -21.27 -5.63 3.91
N PRO A 313 -19.96 -5.92 4.00
CA PRO A 313 -18.91 -4.91 4.10
C PRO A 313 -18.85 -3.98 2.88
N PRO A 314 -18.32 -2.76 3.03
CA PRO A 314 -17.99 -1.92 1.87
C PRO A 314 -17.03 -2.69 0.94
N GLY A 315 -17.09 -2.47 -0.38
CA GLY A 315 -16.28 -3.23 -1.35
C GLY A 315 -16.79 -4.64 -1.69
N ALA A 316 -17.86 -5.14 -1.06
CA ALA A 316 -18.37 -6.50 -1.29
C ALA A 316 -19.11 -6.73 -2.64
N GLY A 317 -19.23 -5.71 -3.50
CA GLY A 317 -19.93 -5.82 -4.79
C GLY A 317 -21.42 -5.47 -4.78
N LYS A 318 -21.96 -5.01 -3.64
CA LYS A 318 -23.39 -4.64 -3.45
C LYS A 318 -24.00 -3.81 -4.58
N SER A 319 -23.33 -2.73 -4.98
CA SER A 319 -23.83 -1.83 -6.04
C SER A 319 -23.87 -2.51 -7.40
N THR A 320 -22.83 -3.29 -7.71
CA THR A 320 -22.77 -4.05 -8.96
C THR A 320 -23.88 -5.09 -9.00
N PHE A 321 -24.15 -5.75 -7.88
CA PHE A 321 -25.26 -6.69 -7.75
C PHE A 321 -26.62 -6.01 -8.01
N PHE A 322 -26.85 -4.82 -7.44
CA PHE A 322 -28.07 -4.04 -7.74
C PHE A 322 -28.22 -3.77 -9.23
N TRP A 323 -27.18 -3.23 -9.87
CA TRP A 323 -27.25 -2.84 -11.28
C TRP A 323 -27.51 -4.03 -12.21
N ARG A 324 -26.97 -5.20 -11.89
CA ARG A 324 -27.09 -6.41 -12.73
C ARG A 324 -28.38 -7.20 -12.48
N HIS A 325 -28.84 -7.30 -11.24
CA HIS A 325 -29.93 -8.22 -10.89
C HIS A 325 -31.21 -7.50 -10.48
N LEU A 326 -31.14 -6.40 -9.73
CA LEU A 326 -32.35 -5.75 -9.18
C LEU A 326 -32.91 -4.66 -10.09
N ARG A 327 -32.04 -3.85 -10.72
CA ARG A 327 -32.51 -2.80 -11.65
C ARG A 327 -33.31 -3.35 -12.83
N PRO A 328 -32.88 -4.43 -13.52
CA PRO A 328 -33.67 -5.00 -14.62
C PRO A 328 -35.03 -5.54 -14.17
N LEU A 329 -35.15 -5.92 -12.89
CA LEU A 329 -36.41 -6.36 -12.29
C LEU A 329 -37.31 -5.21 -11.83
N GLY A 330 -36.91 -3.95 -12.05
CA GLY A 330 -37.71 -2.76 -11.73
C GLY A 330 -37.64 -2.29 -10.27
N TYR A 331 -36.58 -2.68 -9.52
CA TYR A 331 -36.36 -2.16 -8.18
C TYR A 331 -35.78 -0.74 -8.21
N GLU A 332 -36.30 0.13 -7.35
CA GLU A 332 -35.74 1.44 -7.10
C GLU A 332 -34.69 1.38 -5.98
N ARG A 333 -33.65 2.21 -6.09
CA ARG A 333 -32.51 2.16 -5.18
C ARG A 333 -32.54 3.29 -4.15
N VAL A 334 -32.49 2.92 -2.87
CA VAL A 334 -32.27 3.86 -1.77
C VAL A 334 -30.85 3.73 -1.26
N ASN A 335 -30.12 4.86 -1.25
CA ASN A 335 -28.70 4.91 -0.95
C ASN A 335 -28.33 6.07 -0.03
N GLN A 336 -27.63 5.77 1.05
CA GLN A 336 -27.19 6.76 2.05
C GLN A 336 -26.02 7.62 1.60
N ASP A 337 -25.15 7.13 0.72
CA ASP A 337 -24.02 7.93 0.22
C ASP A 337 -24.54 9.13 -0.60
N SER A 338 -25.65 8.95 -1.34
CA SER A 338 -26.29 10.02 -2.11
C SER A 338 -27.17 10.91 -1.21
N LEU A 339 -27.89 10.32 -0.26
CA LEU A 339 -28.86 11.03 0.59
C LEU A 339 -28.25 11.67 1.85
N LYS A 340 -26.95 11.43 2.10
CA LYS A 340 -26.11 11.98 3.18
C LYS A 340 -26.50 11.58 4.61
N SER A 341 -27.77 11.29 4.90
CA SER A 341 -28.23 10.82 6.22
C SER A 341 -29.15 9.61 6.13
N ARG A 342 -29.12 8.78 7.17
CA ARG A 342 -29.99 7.61 7.30
C ARG A 342 -31.47 8.00 7.31
N ASP A 343 -31.83 9.07 8.01
CA ASP A 343 -33.23 9.51 8.11
C ASP A 343 -33.80 9.92 6.76
N LYS A 344 -32.99 10.56 5.90
CA LYS A 344 -33.38 10.84 4.51
C LYS A 344 -33.59 9.57 3.69
N CYS A 345 -32.81 8.52 3.95
CA CYS A 345 -33.00 7.22 3.31
C CYS A 345 -34.32 6.57 3.75
N LEU A 346 -34.60 6.59 5.06
CA LEU A 346 -35.84 6.07 5.61
C LEU A 346 -37.05 6.82 5.03
N GLN A 347 -36.94 8.14 4.86
CA GLN A 347 -37.98 8.96 4.25
C GLN A 347 -38.20 8.63 2.77
N ALA A 348 -37.13 8.61 1.97
CA ALA A 348 -37.20 8.24 0.55
C ALA A 348 -37.78 6.83 0.34
N ALA A 349 -37.43 5.87 1.20
CA ALA A 349 -37.99 4.53 1.13
C ALA A 349 -39.50 4.52 1.41
N ARG A 350 -39.98 5.32 2.38
CA ARG A 350 -41.42 5.45 2.65
C ARG A 350 -42.18 6.05 1.47
N GLU A 351 -41.62 7.09 0.84
CA GLU A 351 -42.21 7.74 -0.32
C GLU A 351 -42.32 6.77 -1.50
N LEU A 352 -41.24 6.08 -1.87
CA LEU A 352 -41.24 5.08 -2.94
C LEU A 352 -42.22 3.93 -2.66
N LEU A 353 -42.29 3.47 -1.42
CA LEU A 353 -43.27 2.46 -1.03
C LEU A 353 -44.70 3.01 -1.13
N SER A 354 -44.96 4.27 -0.78
CA SER A 354 -46.30 4.86 -0.93
C SER A 354 -46.75 4.99 -2.39
N GLU A 355 -45.80 5.21 -3.31
CA GLU A 355 -46.01 5.29 -4.76
C GLU A 355 -46.21 3.93 -5.45
N GLY A 356 -46.08 2.82 -4.71
CA GLY A 356 -46.27 1.47 -5.24
C GLY A 356 -45.00 0.76 -5.71
N SER A 357 -43.84 1.40 -5.60
CA SER A 357 -42.55 0.84 -6.06
C SER A 357 -42.00 -0.22 -5.10
N SER A 358 -41.19 -1.15 -5.64
CA SER A 358 -40.34 -2.05 -4.84
C SER A 358 -38.99 -1.39 -4.58
N VAL A 359 -38.45 -1.53 -3.37
CA VAL A 359 -37.28 -0.75 -2.93
C VAL A 359 -36.12 -1.66 -2.55
N ALA A 360 -34.96 -1.46 -3.18
CA ALA A 360 -33.70 -2.05 -2.79
C ALA A 360 -32.88 -1.05 -1.96
N VAL A 361 -32.50 -1.46 -0.76
CA VAL A 361 -31.72 -0.65 0.18
C VAL A 361 -30.30 -1.22 0.27
N GLY A 362 -29.36 -0.53 -0.36
CA GLY A 362 -27.94 -0.91 -0.29
C GLY A 362 -27.00 -0.15 -1.23
N GLY A 363 -25.94 0.43 -0.66
CA GLY A 363 -24.72 0.99 -1.30
C GLY A 363 -24.90 2.11 -2.36
N CYS A 364 -23.78 2.76 -2.76
CA CYS A 364 -23.74 3.99 -3.59
C CYS A 364 -24.37 3.95 -5.00
N ALA A 365 -25.15 4.96 -5.39
CA ALA A 365 -25.73 5.16 -6.72
C ALA A 365 -25.25 6.45 -7.42
N SER A 366 -25.21 6.40 -8.76
CA SER A 366 -25.28 7.52 -9.73
C SER A 366 -25.65 6.88 -11.08
N ARG A 367 -26.62 7.29 -11.92
CA ARG A 367 -27.63 8.36 -12.01
C ARG A 367 -28.88 7.74 -12.63
N SER A 368 -30.08 8.24 -12.28
CA SER A 368 -31.05 8.84 -13.22
C SER A 368 -32.44 9.00 -12.58
N ARG A 369 -32.55 9.92 -11.62
CA ARG A 369 -33.63 10.91 -11.56
C ARG A 369 -33.18 12.05 -10.65
N LEU A 370 -33.46 13.24 -11.13
CA LEU A 370 -33.11 14.57 -10.64
C LEU A 370 -33.17 14.71 -9.11
N LEU A 371 -32.04 15.02 -8.46
CA LEU A 371 -31.92 16.04 -7.40
C LEU A 371 -30.44 16.23 -7.02
N CYS A 372 -29.97 17.45 -7.26
CA CYS A 372 -28.63 17.95 -6.96
C CYS A 372 -28.32 17.90 -5.47
N TYR A 373 -27.15 17.38 -5.08
CA TYR A 373 -26.33 17.98 -4.02
C TYR A 373 -24.87 17.59 -4.24
N LYS A 374 -24.13 18.49 -4.89
CA LYS A 374 -22.67 18.47 -4.97
C LYS A 374 -22.09 18.79 -3.58
N GLU A 375 -20.91 18.22 -3.32
CA GLU A 375 -19.95 18.53 -2.25
C GLU A 375 -20.03 17.83 -0.87
N LEU A 376 -18.80 17.45 -0.45
CA LEU A 376 -18.28 16.90 0.81
C LEU A 376 -18.66 15.46 1.17
N THR A 377 -17.81 14.52 0.72
CA THR A 377 -17.90 13.07 0.91
C THR A 377 -17.37 12.65 2.29
N LYS A 378 -18.28 12.32 3.23
CA LYS A 378 -18.01 11.47 4.39
C LYS A 378 -18.93 10.24 4.27
N VAL A 379 -18.39 9.17 3.70
CA VAL A 379 -19.10 7.91 3.43
C VAL A 379 -19.28 7.14 4.75
N LEU A 380 -20.51 7.09 5.27
CA LEU A 380 -20.94 6.11 6.27
C LEU A 380 -22.00 5.24 5.59
N ASP A 381 -21.46 4.21 4.93
CA ASP A 381 -22.11 3.34 3.96
C ASP A 381 -23.15 2.44 4.65
N ASN A 382 -24.33 2.30 4.04
CA ASN A 382 -25.50 1.56 4.55
C ASN A 382 -25.26 0.04 4.41
N THR A 383 -24.27 -0.43 5.14
CA THR A 383 -23.73 -1.80 5.15
C THR A 383 -24.56 -2.75 6.01
N ASN A 384 -25.51 -2.18 6.78
CA ASN A 384 -26.49 -2.89 7.60
C ASN A 384 -25.85 -4.00 8.46
N ALA A 385 -24.73 -3.63 9.10
CA ALA A 385 -23.83 -4.55 9.80
C ALA A 385 -24.49 -5.19 11.03
N ASP A 386 -25.23 -4.39 11.79
CA ASP A 386 -25.80 -4.75 13.09
C ASP A 386 -27.34 -4.92 13.04
N PRO A 387 -27.92 -5.74 13.94
CA PRO A 387 -29.36 -5.98 13.96
C PRO A 387 -30.17 -4.72 14.25
N GLU A 388 -29.65 -3.80 15.06
CA GLU A 388 -30.34 -2.56 15.43
C GLU A 388 -30.58 -1.68 14.19
N THR A 389 -29.59 -1.58 13.30
CA THR A 389 -29.73 -0.87 12.02
C THR A 389 -30.73 -1.57 11.10
N ARG A 390 -30.74 -2.91 11.06
CA ARG A 390 -31.66 -3.69 10.23
C ARG A 390 -33.10 -3.60 10.71
N ALA A 391 -33.32 -3.55 12.01
CA ALA A 391 -34.65 -3.41 12.62
C ALA A 391 -35.40 -2.16 12.13
N LEU A 392 -34.69 -1.07 11.86
CA LEU A 392 -35.29 0.16 11.30
C LEU A 392 -35.94 -0.08 9.92
N TRP A 393 -35.33 -0.92 9.10
CA TRP A 393 -35.84 -1.27 7.76
C TRP A 393 -36.99 -2.26 7.85
N VAL A 394 -36.89 -3.22 8.76
CA VAL A 394 -37.97 -4.18 9.05
C VAL A 394 -39.23 -3.43 9.52
N ASP A 395 -39.08 -2.45 10.41
CA ASP A 395 -40.20 -1.61 10.88
C ASP A 395 -40.87 -0.84 9.72
N ILE A 396 -40.10 -0.28 8.79
CA ILE A 396 -40.65 0.40 7.61
C ILE A 396 -41.44 -0.55 6.72
N ALA A 397 -40.88 -1.72 6.41
CA ALA A 397 -41.55 -2.72 5.57
C ALA A 397 -42.85 -3.22 6.24
N SER A 398 -42.80 -3.47 7.55
CA SER A 398 -43.96 -3.87 8.35
C SER A 398 -45.07 -2.81 8.33
N LYS A 399 -44.75 -1.53 8.56
CA LYS A 399 -45.70 -0.41 8.49
C LYS A 399 -46.31 -0.23 7.11
N ALA A 400 -45.53 -0.45 6.06
CA ALA A 400 -46.00 -0.43 4.67
C ALA A 400 -46.72 -1.72 4.24
N LYS A 401 -46.82 -2.72 5.13
CA LYS A 401 -47.43 -4.04 4.88
C LYS A 401 -46.83 -4.76 3.66
N VAL A 402 -45.51 -4.63 3.48
CA VAL A 402 -44.76 -5.32 2.42
C VAL A 402 -43.72 -6.26 3.04
N PRO A 403 -43.45 -7.43 2.43
CA PRO A 403 -42.38 -8.29 2.88
C PRO A 403 -41.01 -7.63 2.71
N ILE A 404 -40.08 -7.97 3.61
CA ILE A 404 -38.67 -7.56 3.54
C ILE A 404 -37.78 -8.80 3.39
N ARG A 405 -36.82 -8.73 2.47
CA ARG A 405 -35.87 -9.79 2.14
C ARG A 405 -34.46 -9.29 2.38
N CYS A 406 -33.53 -10.18 2.72
CA CYS A 406 -32.12 -9.81 2.89
C CYS A 406 -31.25 -10.48 1.82
N VAL A 407 -30.32 -9.72 1.24
CA VAL A 407 -29.20 -10.25 0.46
C VAL A 407 -27.94 -10.06 1.27
N TRP A 408 -27.34 -11.16 1.71
CA TRP A 408 -26.20 -11.19 2.58
C TRP A 408 -24.92 -11.50 1.80
N PHE A 409 -24.05 -10.49 1.67
CA PHE A 409 -22.76 -10.60 1.02
C PHE A 409 -21.71 -11.10 2.03
N LYS A 410 -21.30 -12.37 1.87
CA LYS A 410 -20.32 -13.07 2.70
C LYS A 410 -18.88 -12.90 2.20
N THR A 411 -18.64 -11.89 1.37
CA THR A 411 -17.30 -11.56 0.85
C THR A 411 -16.33 -11.28 2.00
N PRO A 412 -15.20 -12.01 2.11
CA PRO A 412 -14.18 -11.75 3.11
C PRO A 412 -13.63 -10.31 3.04
N LEU A 413 -13.28 -9.74 4.20
CA LEU A 413 -12.83 -8.34 4.29
C LEU A 413 -11.59 -8.04 3.46
N HIS A 414 -10.63 -8.96 3.38
CA HIS A 414 -9.43 -8.76 2.56
C HIS A 414 -9.77 -8.63 1.06
N ILE A 415 -10.76 -9.39 0.57
CA ILE A 415 -11.27 -9.25 -0.81
C ILE A 415 -12.01 -7.92 -0.98
N CYS A 416 -12.74 -7.48 0.04
CA CYS A 416 -13.41 -6.17 0.02
C CYS A 416 -12.42 -5.00 -0.05
N GLU A 417 -11.34 -5.04 0.74
CA GLU A 417 -10.25 -4.07 0.68
C GLU A 417 -9.58 -4.07 -0.70
N HIS A 418 -9.36 -5.27 -1.26
CA HIS A 418 -8.84 -5.45 -2.62
C HIS A 418 -9.76 -4.86 -3.69
N ASN A 419 -11.05 -5.21 -3.67
CA ASN A 419 -12.06 -4.71 -4.60
C ASN A 419 -12.20 -3.18 -4.56
N ASP A 420 -12.10 -2.60 -3.37
CA ASP A 420 -12.10 -1.15 -3.19
C ASP A 420 -10.88 -0.49 -3.84
N ALA A 421 -9.69 -1.07 -3.64
CA ALA A 421 -8.46 -0.60 -4.28
C ALA A 421 -8.51 -0.76 -5.81
N VAL A 422 -8.97 -1.91 -6.32
CA VAL A 422 -9.17 -2.15 -7.76
C VAL A 422 -10.05 -1.06 -8.36
N ARG A 423 -11.20 -0.76 -7.75
CA ARG A 423 -12.12 0.27 -8.26
C ARG A 423 -11.50 1.66 -8.17
N ALA A 424 -10.90 2.01 -7.04
CA ALA A 424 -10.32 3.33 -6.86
C ALA A 424 -9.25 3.65 -7.93
N HIS A 425 -8.49 2.64 -8.36
CA HIS A 425 -7.38 2.82 -9.30
C HIS A 425 -7.73 2.51 -10.77
N ASN A 426 -8.93 2.01 -11.07
CA ASN A 426 -9.32 1.62 -12.44
C ASN A 426 -10.68 2.21 -12.83
N GLN A 427 -10.65 3.26 -13.66
CA GLN A 427 -11.86 3.98 -14.10
C GLN A 427 -12.88 3.06 -14.80
N SER A 428 -12.42 2.10 -15.62
CA SER A 428 -13.29 1.15 -16.32
C SER A 428 -14.10 0.28 -15.36
N LEU A 429 -13.55 -0.06 -14.19
CA LEU A 429 -14.19 -0.86 -13.15
C LEU A 429 -14.92 0.00 -12.11
N ASN A 430 -14.91 1.33 -12.28
CA ASN A 430 -15.41 2.29 -11.30
C ASN A 430 -16.36 3.32 -11.94
N PRO A 431 -17.53 2.87 -12.42
CA PRO A 431 -18.50 3.74 -13.11
C PRO A 431 -19.06 4.87 -12.22
N GLU A 432 -18.89 4.75 -10.90
CA GLU A 432 -19.35 5.74 -9.91
C GLU A 432 -18.22 6.65 -9.40
N ALA A 433 -17.02 6.59 -10.01
CA ALA A 433 -15.86 7.41 -9.66
C ALA A 433 -15.55 7.42 -8.14
N ARG A 434 -15.64 6.24 -7.52
CA ARG A 434 -15.43 6.08 -6.08
C ARG A 434 -13.97 6.26 -5.73
N GLN A 435 -13.72 7.07 -4.71
CA GLN A 435 -12.42 7.14 -4.06
C GLN A 435 -12.24 5.95 -3.13
N ARG A 436 -10.99 5.61 -2.89
CA ARG A 436 -10.61 4.55 -1.99
C ARG A 436 -11.06 4.83 -0.57
N LEU A 437 -11.57 3.80 0.11
CA LEU A 437 -11.98 3.90 1.49
C LEU A 437 -10.79 3.72 2.46
N PRO A 438 -10.79 4.44 3.59
CA PRO A 438 -9.81 4.21 4.64
C PRO A 438 -10.04 2.84 5.29
N LYS A 439 -8.96 2.22 5.80
CA LYS A 439 -9.04 0.93 6.52
C LYS A 439 -10.06 0.92 7.66
N LEU A 440 -10.26 2.08 8.29
CA LEU A 440 -11.24 2.28 9.36
C LEU A 440 -12.69 1.95 8.93
N ALA A 441 -13.03 2.14 7.65
CA ALA A 441 -14.37 1.79 7.14
C ALA A 441 -14.62 0.28 7.20
N PHE A 442 -13.61 -0.53 6.89
CA PHE A 442 -13.68 -1.99 6.92
C PHE A 442 -13.64 -2.52 8.35
N THR A 443 -12.73 -2.03 9.18
CA THR A 443 -12.63 -2.46 10.59
C THR A 443 -13.84 -2.02 11.42
N GLY A 444 -14.39 -0.83 11.14
CA GLY A 444 -15.61 -0.32 11.78
C GLY A 444 -16.89 -1.07 11.37
N PHE A 445 -16.92 -1.66 10.18
CA PHE A 445 -17.95 -2.64 9.81
C PHE A 445 -17.76 -3.93 10.61
N ALA A 446 -16.54 -4.49 10.57
CA ALA A 446 -16.21 -5.77 11.18
C ALA A 446 -16.53 -5.83 12.67
N SER A 447 -16.27 -4.73 13.40
CA SER A 447 -16.50 -4.67 14.85
C SER A 447 -17.98 -4.71 15.25
N ARG A 448 -18.88 -4.21 14.39
CA ARG A 448 -20.33 -4.17 14.63
C ARG A 448 -21.08 -5.33 14.00
N TYR A 449 -20.46 -6.01 13.05
CA TYR A 449 -21.11 -6.99 12.21
C TYR A 449 -21.69 -8.17 13.00
N LYS A 450 -22.96 -8.48 12.71
CA LYS A 450 -23.67 -9.69 13.14
C LYS A 450 -24.43 -10.27 11.95
N ALA A 451 -24.28 -11.58 11.73
CA ALA A 451 -24.96 -12.28 10.66
C ALA A 451 -26.48 -12.04 10.71
N PRO A 452 -27.14 -11.74 9.57
CA PRO A 452 -28.58 -11.56 9.51
C PRO A 452 -29.31 -12.87 9.82
N GLN A 453 -30.44 -12.79 10.51
CA GLN A 453 -31.25 -13.94 10.89
C GLN A 453 -32.73 -13.75 10.55
N ILE A 454 -33.41 -14.83 10.15
CA ILE A 454 -34.85 -14.80 9.81
C ILE A 454 -35.69 -14.23 10.96
N LYS A 455 -35.31 -14.51 12.21
CA LYS A 455 -35.96 -14.00 13.42
C LYS A 455 -35.98 -12.46 13.54
N GLU A 456 -35.18 -11.75 12.76
CA GLU A 456 -35.21 -10.29 12.68
C GLU A 456 -36.42 -9.76 11.90
N GLY A 457 -37.17 -10.62 11.20
CA GLY A 457 -38.37 -10.26 10.44
C GLY A 457 -38.23 -10.37 8.92
N PHE A 458 -37.16 -11.00 8.41
CA PHE A 458 -36.97 -11.24 6.98
C PHE A 458 -37.81 -12.41 6.47
N GLN A 459 -38.41 -12.26 5.29
CA GLN A 459 -39.09 -13.33 4.56
C GLN A 459 -38.09 -14.43 4.15
N ASP A 460 -36.94 -14.04 3.62
CA ASP A 460 -35.82 -14.92 3.28
C ASP A 460 -34.47 -14.17 3.34
N ILE A 461 -33.39 -14.94 3.41
CA ILE A 461 -32.01 -14.46 3.35
C ILE A 461 -31.32 -15.18 2.19
N VAL A 462 -30.85 -14.42 1.21
CA VAL A 462 -30.06 -14.91 0.09
C VAL A 462 -28.58 -14.71 0.43
N GLU A 463 -27.86 -15.80 0.63
CA GLU A 463 -26.42 -15.77 0.90
C GLU A 463 -25.62 -15.71 -0.39
N LEU A 464 -24.69 -14.75 -0.49
CA LEU A 464 -23.81 -14.58 -1.64
C LEU A 464 -22.35 -14.67 -1.21
N GLU A 465 -21.65 -15.67 -1.72
CA GLU A 465 -20.20 -15.74 -1.64
C GLU A 465 -19.55 -14.91 -2.75
N PHE A 466 -18.29 -14.55 -2.57
CA PHE A 466 -17.58 -13.77 -3.57
C PHE A 466 -17.28 -14.62 -4.81
N LYS A 467 -17.66 -14.09 -5.97
CA LYS A 467 -17.23 -14.56 -7.28
C LYS A 467 -16.85 -13.36 -8.14
N PHE A 468 -15.77 -13.49 -8.91
CA PHE A 468 -15.45 -12.48 -9.91
C PHE A 468 -16.40 -12.63 -11.10
N LEU A 469 -17.04 -11.53 -11.50
CA LEU A 469 -18.00 -11.50 -12.60
C LEU A 469 -17.64 -10.35 -13.55
N GLY A 470 -16.96 -10.66 -14.65
CA GLY A 470 -16.51 -9.70 -15.64
C GLY A 470 -15.82 -10.39 -16.80
N THR A 471 -15.37 -9.62 -17.76
CA THR A 471 -14.57 -10.12 -18.89
C THR A 471 -13.19 -10.57 -18.42
N LYS A 472 -12.50 -11.39 -19.24
CA LYS A 472 -11.11 -11.78 -19.00
C LYS A 472 -10.19 -10.56 -18.80
N LYS A 473 -10.36 -9.52 -19.61
CA LYS A 473 -9.59 -8.27 -19.49
C LYS A 473 -9.80 -7.57 -18.14
N GLU A 474 -11.02 -7.57 -17.63
CA GLU A 474 -11.34 -7.02 -16.31
C GLU A 474 -10.77 -7.89 -15.18
N HIS A 475 -10.78 -9.22 -15.37
CA HIS A 475 -10.14 -10.16 -14.45
C HIS A 475 -8.63 -9.93 -14.41
N ASP A 476 -7.95 -9.78 -15.54
CA ASP A 476 -6.50 -9.53 -15.60
C ASP A 476 -6.10 -8.23 -14.89
N ILE A 477 -7.00 -7.25 -14.80
CA ILE A 477 -6.82 -6.03 -14.00
C ILE A 477 -7.05 -6.36 -12.51
N TRP A 478 -8.17 -7.01 -12.19
CA TRP A 478 -8.52 -7.38 -10.82
C TRP A 478 -7.53 -8.35 -10.16
N ALA A 479 -6.94 -9.25 -10.94
CA ALA A 479 -6.01 -10.30 -10.53
C ALA A 479 -4.55 -9.81 -10.43
N ARG A 480 -4.33 -8.49 -10.37
CA ARG A 480 -3.09 -7.87 -9.90
C ARG A 480 -3.21 -7.57 -8.42
N TYR A 481 -2.11 -7.41 -7.69
CA TYR A 481 -2.19 -6.95 -6.32
C TYR A 481 -2.40 -5.43 -6.26
N TRP A 482 -3.41 -4.96 -5.53
CA TRP A 482 -3.67 -3.53 -5.36
C TRP A 482 -3.53 -3.14 -3.90
N ALA A 483 -2.99 -1.94 -3.63
CA ALA A 483 -2.94 -1.43 -2.25
C ALA A 483 -2.98 0.08 -2.14
#